data_AF-A0AA87DF00-F1
#
_entry.id   AF-A0AA87DF00-F1
#
_cell.length_a   1.000
_cell.length_b   1.000
_cell.length_c   1.000
_cell.angle_alpha   90.00
_cell.angle_beta   90.00
_cell.angle_gamma   90.00
#
_symmetry.space_group_name_H-M   'P 1'
#
loop_
_entity.id
_entity.type
_entity.pdbx_description
1 polymer ?
#
loop_
_entity_poly.entity_id
_entity_poly.type
_entity_poly.pdbx_seq_one_letter_code
_entity_poly.pdbx_strand_id
1 'polypeptide(L)'
;MVKEVNRHLTDFKDQLAVYFKFFKDHPDLMKLFLNAGLEGELLNQQTKFLKELINYSQPNLKLPPYAISYQSGGIYMLLVWWVDHDYQKPIDELLLYIENHIVINN
;
A
#
# COMPACT_ATOMS: atom_id res chain seq x y z
N MET A 1 7.19 -17.69 -27.05
CA MET A 1 8.38 -17.58 -26.19
C MET A 1 8.11 -16.44 -25.22
N VAL A 2 7.59 -16.77 -24.04
CA VAL A 2 7.23 -15.80 -23.01
C VAL A 2 8.54 -15.23 -22.48
N LYS A 3 8.80 -13.93 -22.71
CA LYS A 3 9.87 -13.24 -22.00
C LYS A 3 9.44 -13.18 -20.54
N GLU A 4 10.06 -13.99 -19.69
CA GLU A 4 10.02 -13.79 -18.25
C GLU A 4 10.46 -12.36 -17.97
N VAL A 5 9.49 -11.53 -17.58
CA VAL A 5 9.75 -10.18 -17.11
C VAL A 5 10.20 -10.33 -15.66
N ASN A 6 11.48 -10.64 -15.49
CA ASN A 6 12.21 -10.42 -14.24
C ASN A 6 12.40 -8.89 -14.05
N ARG A 7 11.30 -8.12 -14.00
CA ARG A 7 11.32 -6.76 -13.47
C ARG A 7 11.13 -6.94 -11.98
N HIS A 8 12.22 -6.94 -11.23
CA HIS A 8 12.13 -6.52 -9.84
C HIS A 8 11.43 -5.16 -9.85
N LEU A 9 10.22 -5.09 -9.30
CA LEU A 9 9.50 -3.84 -9.14
C LEU A 9 10.36 -3.02 -8.17
N THR A 10 11.23 -2.15 -8.69
CA THR A 10 12.07 -1.25 -7.88
C THR A 10 11.34 0.05 -7.58
N ASP A 11 10.28 0.32 -8.33
CA ASP A 11 9.49 1.54 -8.22
C ASP A 11 8.42 1.39 -7.14
N PHE A 12 8.35 2.37 -6.24
CA PHE A 12 7.44 2.39 -5.10
C PHE A 12 5.97 2.38 -5.54
N LYS A 13 5.62 3.07 -6.64
CA LYS A 13 4.26 3.11 -7.18
C LYS A 13 3.85 1.75 -7.72
N ASP A 14 4.73 1.10 -8.48
CA ASP A 14 4.48 -0.24 -9.04
C ASP A 14 4.24 -1.27 -7.93
N GLN A 15 5.00 -1.20 -6.83
CA GLN A 15 4.81 -2.08 -5.69
C GLN A 15 3.50 -1.80 -4.94
N LEU A 16 3.15 -0.53 -4.74
CA LEU A 16 1.82 -0.16 -4.21
C LEU A 16 0.69 -0.62 -5.13
N ALA A 17 0.87 -0.55 -6.46
CA ALA A 17 -0.12 -1.03 -7.42
C ALA A 17 -0.40 -2.52 -7.23
N VAL A 18 0.65 -3.34 -7.03
CA VAL A 18 0.51 -4.76 -6.72
C VAL A 18 -0.20 -4.99 -5.39
N TYR A 19 0.13 -4.20 -4.35
CA TYR A 19 -0.53 -4.27 -3.05
C TYR A 19 -2.04 -3.99 -3.15
N PHE A 20 -2.45 -2.89 -3.80
CA PHE A 20 -3.86 -2.57 -4.01
C PHE A 20 -4.57 -3.59 -4.91
N LYS A 21 -3.88 -4.06 -5.96
CA LYS A 21 -4.42 -5.10 -6.85
C LYS A 21 -4.69 -6.40 -6.11
N PHE A 22 -3.81 -6.82 -5.20
CA PHE A 22 -4.02 -8.02 -4.38
C PHE A 22 -5.35 -7.99 -3.63
N PHE A 23 -5.66 -6.88 -2.95
CA PHE A 23 -6.93 -6.75 -2.23
C PHE A 23 -8.14 -6.65 -3.16
N LYS A 24 -7.99 -6.06 -4.34
CA LYS A 24 -9.06 -6.04 -5.35
C LYS A 24 -9.35 -7.42 -5.93
N ASP A 25 -8.30 -8.21 -6.17
CA ASP A 25 -8.41 -9.58 -6.68
C ASP A 25 -8.90 -10.57 -5.58
N HIS A 26 -8.85 -10.15 -4.31
CA HIS A 26 -9.31 -10.90 -3.14
C HIS A 26 -10.19 -10.05 -2.21
N PRO A 27 -11.36 -9.57 -2.68
CA PRO A 27 -12.18 -8.58 -1.97
C PRO A 27 -12.72 -9.08 -0.63
N ASP A 28 -12.80 -10.40 -0.47
CA ASP A 28 -13.33 -11.06 0.73
C ASP A 28 -12.36 -10.97 1.91
N LEU A 29 -11.05 -10.92 1.63
CA LEU A 29 -10.01 -10.99 2.66
C LEU A 29 -10.06 -9.78 3.58
N MET A 30 -10.11 -8.57 3.01
CA MET A 30 -10.13 -7.35 3.82
C MET A 30 -11.43 -7.25 4.62
N LYS A 31 -12.57 -7.59 4.01
CA LYS A 31 -13.86 -7.65 4.71
C LYS A 31 -13.82 -8.65 5.88
N LEU A 32 -13.23 -9.83 5.67
CA LEU A 32 -13.05 -10.84 6.72
C LEU A 32 -12.21 -10.30 7.88
N PHE A 33 -11.07 -9.67 7.59
CA PHE A 33 -10.19 -9.15 8.63
C PHE A 33 -10.83 -8.00 9.42
N LEU A 34 -11.51 -7.07 8.74
CA LEU A 34 -12.25 -5.98 9.38
C LEU A 34 -13.35 -6.54 10.30
N ASN A 35 -14.15 -7.48 9.82
CA ASN A 35 -15.21 -8.11 10.63
C ASN A 35 -14.67 -8.90 11.84
N ALA A 36 -13.43 -9.39 11.76
CA ALA A 36 -12.77 -10.09 12.84
C ALA A 36 -12.12 -9.16 13.89
N GLY A 37 -12.21 -7.84 13.72
CA GLY A 37 -11.59 -6.87 14.64
C GLY A 37 -10.06 -6.82 14.54
N LEU A 38 -9.51 -7.15 13.36
CA LEU A 38 -8.06 -7.22 13.14
C LEU A 38 -7.45 -5.92 12.61
N GLU A 39 -8.16 -4.80 12.66
CA GLU A 39 -7.74 -3.55 12.02
C GLU A 39 -6.40 -3.03 12.54
N GLY A 40 -6.19 -3.14 13.86
CA GLY A 40 -4.92 -2.75 14.48
C GLY A 40 -3.74 -3.62 14.05
N GLU A 41 -3.95 -4.94 13.93
CA GLU A 41 -2.90 -5.85 13.48
C GLU A 41 -2.59 -5.64 12.00
N LEU A 42 -3.61 -5.46 11.17
CA LEU A 42 -3.44 -5.14 9.75
C LEU A 42 -2.66 -3.84 9.54
N LEU A 43 -3.00 -2.77 10.28
CA LEU A 43 -2.26 -1.51 10.22
C LEU A 43 -0.79 -1.70 10.64
N ASN A 44 -0.53 -2.50 11.68
CA ASN A 44 0.84 -2.81 12.11
C ASN A 44 1.62 -3.56 11.02
N GLN A 45 1.01 -4.55 10.38
CA GLN A 45 1.63 -5.30 9.29
C GLN A 45 1.87 -4.42 8.07
N GLN A 46 0.90 -3.59 7.69
CA GLN A 46 1.08 -2.61 6.62
C GLN A 46 2.21 -1.62 6.93
N THR A 47 2.33 -1.17 8.19
CA THR A 47 3.40 -0.25 8.59
C THR A 47 4.79 -0.89 8.48
N LYS A 48 4.90 -2.18 8.84
CA LYS A 48 6.14 -2.95 8.63
C LYS A 48 6.45 -3.10 7.13
N PHE A 49 5.46 -3.49 6.34
CA PHE A 49 5.58 -3.60 4.89
C PHE A 49 6.02 -2.29 4.26
N LEU A 50 5.37 -1.16 4.58
CA LEU A 50 5.71 0.16 4.05
C LEU A 50 7.14 0.56 4.41
N LYS A 51 7.57 0.29 5.65
CA LYS A 51 8.96 0.53 6.07
C LYS A 51 9.95 -0.25 5.22
N GLU A 52 9.71 -1.53 5.01
CA GLU A 52 10.56 -2.40 4.18
C GLU A 52 10.55 -1.93 2.73
N LEU A 53 9.38 -1.51 2.22
CA LEU A 53 9.18 -1.00 0.88
C LEU A 53 10.01 0.25 0.61
N ILE A 54 9.96 1.21 1.53
CA ILE A 54 10.73 2.46 1.45
C ILE A 54 12.23 2.16 1.50
N ASN A 55 12.67 1.29 2.42
CA ASN A 55 14.08 0.92 2.52
C ASN A 55 14.60 0.23 1.26
N TYR A 56 13.76 -0.56 0.58
CA TYR A 56 14.12 -1.24 -0.66
C TYR A 56 14.14 -0.30 -1.87
N SER A 57 13.08 0.51 -2.05
CA SER A 57 12.92 1.40 -3.20
C SER A 57 13.74 2.69 -3.10
N GLN A 58 13.97 3.19 -1.89
CA GLN A 58 14.70 4.42 -1.60
C GLN A 58 15.66 4.25 -0.42
N PRO A 59 16.76 3.48 -0.56
CA PRO A 59 17.66 3.16 0.55
C PRO A 59 18.35 4.37 1.20
N ASN A 60 18.39 5.51 0.50
CA ASN A 60 18.96 6.76 1.01
C ASN A 60 17.94 7.62 1.76
N LEU A 61 16.63 7.36 1.60
CA LEU A 61 15.58 8.11 2.28
C LEU A 61 15.48 7.63 3.73
N LYS A 62 15.78 8.51 4.68
CA LYS A 62 15.67 8.23 6.11
C LYS A 62 14.46 8.93 6.69
N LEU A 63 13.34 8.23 6.74
CA LEU A 63 12.15 8.72 7.42
C LEU A 63 12.16 8.33 8.91
N PRO A 64 11.81 9.26 9.82
CA PRO A 64 11.64 8.92 11.22
C PRO A 64 10.43 7.96 11.40
N PRO A 65 10.39 7.13 12.45
CA PRO A 65 9.33 6.14 12.64
C PRO A 65 7.91 6.74 12.60
N TYR A 66 7.72 7.92 13.18
CA TYR A 66 6.40 8.59 13.18
C TYR A 66 5.93 8.98 11.78
N ALA A 67 6.85 9.32 10.86
CA ALA A 67 6.50 9.68 9.49
C ALA A 67 6.08 8.45 8.68
N ILE A 68 6.70 7.30 8.94
CA ILE A 68 6.28 6.02 8.35
C ILE A 68 4.91 5.62 8.90
N SER A 69 4.70 5.73 10.21
CA SER A 69 3.39 5.45 10.83
C SER A 69 2.28 6.36 10.29
N TYR A 70 2.55 7.66 10.14
CA TYR A 70 1.59 8.62 9.60
C TYR A 70 1.19 8.27 8.16
N GLN A 71 2.17 8.02 7.28
CA GLN A 71 1.92 7.66 5.88
C GLN A 71 1.22 6.30 5.76
N SER A 72 1.64 5.32 6.57
CA SER A 72 0.98 4.01 6.63
C SER A 72 -0.48 4.14 7.03
N GLY A 73 -0.79 4.94 8.05
CA GLY A 73 -2.18 5.20 8.45
C GLY A 73 -3.03 5.76 7.30
N GLY A 74 -2.51 6.73 6.55
CA GLY A 74 -3.20 7.29 5.39
C GLY A 74 -3.46 6.26 4.28
N ILE A 75 -2.44 5.48 3.91
CA ILE A 75 -2.57 4.42 2.90
C ILE A 75 -3.54 3.33 3.36
N TYR A 76 -3.49 2.95 4.65
CA TYR A 76 -4.35 1.91 5.22
C TYR A 76 -5.81 2.37 5.23
N MET A 77 -6.08 3.57 5.71
CA MET A 77 -7.44 4.11 5.74
C MET A 77 -8.00 4.32 4.34
N LEU A 78 -7.16 4.62 3.34
CA LEU A 78 -7.59 4.65 1.95
C LEU A 78 -8.00 3.27 1.44
N LEU A 79 -7.27 2.21 1.80
CA LEU A 79 -7.64 0.83 1.50
C LEU A 79 -8.98 0.46 2.17
N VAL A 80 -9.14 0.75 3.46
CA VAL A 80 -10.40 0.51 4.20
C VAL A 80 -11.57 1.22 3.51
N TRP A 81 -11.41 2.52 3.22
CA TRP A 81 -12.41 3.28 2.48
C TRP A 81 -12.74 2.62 1.13
N TRP A 82 -11.74 2.15 0.39
CA TRP A 82 -11.95 1.53 -0.92
C TRP A 82 -12.71 0.20 -0.81
N VAL A 83 -12.50 -0.56 0.26
CA VAL A 83 -13.22 -1.80 0.57
C VAL A 83 -14.70 -1.53 0.87
N ASP A 84 -14.98 -0.49 1.65
CA ASP A 84 -16.36 -0.05 1.97
C ASP A 84 -17.12 0.47 0.73
N HIS A 85 -16.40 0.81 -0.33
CA HIS A 85 -16.94 1.27 -1.61
C HIS A 85 -16.79 0.22 -2.71
N ASP A 86 -16.72 -1.06 -2.33
CA ASP A 86 -16.66 -2.21 -3.23
C ASP A 86 -15.61 -2.08 -4.36
N TYR A 87 -14.46 -1.51 -4.04
CA TYR A 87 -13.32 -1.36 -4.94
C TYR A 87 -13.62 -0.57 -6.24
N GLN A 88 -14.64 0.29 -6.23
CA GLN A 88 -15.12 0.98 -7.44
C GLN A 88 -14.13 2.00 -8.00
N LYS A 89 -13.38 2.69 -7.14
CA LYS A 89 -12.38 3.69 -7.57
C LYS A 89 -11.24 3.00 -8.35
N PRO A 90 -10.78 3.53 -9.50
CA PRO A 90 -9.64 2.98 -10.22
C PRO A 90 -8.35 3.05 -9.38
N ILE A 91 -7.55 1.99 -9.44
CA ILE A 91 -6.29 1.89 -8.68
C ILE A 91 -5.36 3.08 -9.02
N ASP A 92 -5.25 3.43 -10.30
CA ASP A 92 -4.35 4.51 -10.75
C ASP A 92 -4.71 5.87 -10.11
N GLU A 93 -6.00 6.12 -9.84
CA GLU A 93 -6.44 7.33 -9.15
C GLU A 93 -6.07 7.31 -7.66
N LEU A 94 -6.13 6.13 -7.01
CA LEU A 94 -5.70 5.97 -5.62
C LEU A 94 -4.18 6.14 -5.50
N LEU A 95 -3.42 5.54 -6.42
CA LEU A 95 -1.97 5.66 -6.45
C LEU A 95 -1.53 7.10 -6.69
N LEU A 96 -2.16 7.80 -7.64
CA LEU A 96 -1.90 9.22 -7.88
C LEU A 96 -2.20 10.07 -6.64
N TYR A 97 -3.28 9.76 -5.92
CA TYR A 97 -3.59 10.44 -4.66
C TYR A 97 -2.49 10.18 -3.62
N ILE A 98 -2.06 8.93 -3.42
CA ILE A 98 -1.00 8.58 -2.47
C ILE A 98 0.31 9.32 -2.84
N GLU A 99 0.74 9.27 -4.10
CA GLU A 99 1.98 9.90 -4.58
C GLU A 99 2.03 11.41 -4.29
N ASN A 100 0.90 12.10 -4.38
CA ASN A 100 0.81 13.54 -4.13
C ASN A 100 0.82 13.91 -2.63
N HIS A 101 0.63 12.94 -1.73
CA HIS A 101 0.47 13.19 -0.30
C HIS A 101 1.51 12.49 0.59
N ILE A 102 2.33 11.60 0.02
CA ILE A 102 3.44 10.95 0.72
C ILE A 102 4.72 11.78 0.61
N VAL A 103 5.52 11.76 1.68
CA VAL A 103 6.80 12.47 1.78
C VAL A 103 7.92 11.54 1.32
N ILE A 104 7.79 11.05 0.10
CA ILE A 104 8.75 10.13 -0.57
C ILE A 104 9.26 10.73 -1.90
N ASN A 105 8.61 11.79 -2.40
CA ASN A 105 8.85 12.39 -3.72
C ASN A 105 9.57 13.76 -3.68
N ASN A 106 10.27 14.11 -2.60
CA ASN A 106 11.05 15.36 -2.50
C ASN A 106 12.51 15.17 -2.89
#